data_AF-A0A1X7D0P9-F1
#
_entry.id   AF-A0A1X7D0P9-F1
#
_cell.length_a   1.000
_cell.length_b   1.000
_cell.length_c   1.000
_cell.angle_alpha   90.00
_cell.angle_beta   90.00
_cell.angle_gamma   90.00
#
_symmetry.space_group_name_H-M   'P 1'
#
loop_
_entity.id
_entity.type
_entity.pdbx_description
1 polymer ?
#
loop_
_entity_poly.entity_id
_entity_poly.type
_entity_poly.pdbx_seq_one_letter_code
_entity_poly.pdbx_strand_id
1 'polypeptide(L)'
;MNSTIKSGAVEEHVQIAEVMAGEKSILHELDFQDVAISTVAVDALKRAAKAVMEKFLPGSQPEKLTESQAIAFFIDRVFWDQNSKGLILCADVATRSFCIPIPSHHWHMKTDLGTIQ
;
A
#
# COMPACT_ATOMS: atom_id res chain seq x y z
N MET A 1 -23.19 -1.10 -24.61
CA MET A 1 -22.33 -0.13 -23.90
C MET A 1 -23.04 0.28 -22.62
N ASN A 2 -22.50 -0.06 -21.45
CA ASN A 2 -22.47 0.80 -20.26
C ASN A 2 -21.73 0.07 -19.13
N SER A 3 -20.58 0.63 -18.77
CA SER A 3 -19.68 0.23 -17.71
C SER A 3 -20.12 0.93 -16.42
N THR A 4 -20.72 0.19 -15.49
CA THR A 4 -21.10 0.73 -14.17
C THR A 4 -20.54 -0.09 -13.00
N ILE A 5 -19.53 -0.92 -13.24
CA ILE A 5 -18.97 -1.81 -12.19
C ILE A 5 -17.74 -1.19 -11.48
N LYS A 6 -17.20 -0.06 -11.95
CA LYS A 6 -15.93 0.50 -11.42
C LYS A 6 -16.03 1.41 -10.18
N SER A 7 -17.20 1.88 -9.77
CA SER A 7 -17.29 2.92 -8.70
C SER A 7 -17.21 2.36 -7.28
N GLY A 8 -17.82 1.21 -7.00
CA GLY A 8 -17.97 0.71 -5.62
C GLY A 8 -16.68 0.19 -4.98
N ALA A 9 -15.81 -0.47 -5.76
CA ALA A 9 -14.56 -1.02 -5.21
C ALA A 9 -13.60 0.09 -4.78
N VAL A 10 -13.46 1.15 -5.58
CA VAL A 10 -12.57 2.29 -5.25
C VAL A 10 -13.03 2.97 -3.96
N GLU A 11 -14.33 3.18 -3.79
CA GLU A 11 -14.91 3.76 -2.56
C GLU A 11 -14.67 2.88 -1.32
N GLU A 12 -14.91 1.56 -1.42
CA GLU A 12 -14.70 0.62 -0.30
C GLU A 12 -13.24 0.62 0.15
N HIS A 13 -12.30 0.59 -0.79
CA HIS A 13 -10.89 0.53 -0.46
C HIS A 13 -10.36 1.87 0.09
N VAL A 14 -10.93 3.03 -0.31
CA VAL A 14 -10.64 4.33 0.32
C VAL A 14 -11.14 4.32 1.78
N GLN A 15 -12.34 3.80 2.03
CA GLN A 15 -12.90 3.72 3.38
C GLN A 15 -12.03 2.87 4.34
N ILE A 16 -11.43 1.78 3.85
CA ILE A 16 -10.50 0.96 4.65
C ILE A 16 -9.23 1.75 5.01
N ALA A 17 -8.69 2.53 4.07
CA ALA A 17 -7.54 3.39 4.34
C ALA A 17 -7.88 4.52 5.33
N GLU A 18 -9.09 5.08 5.25
CA GLU A 18 -9.59 6.08 6.21
C GLU A 18 -9.71 5.49 7.63
N VAL A 19 -10.17 4.25 7.78
CA VAL A 19 -10.19 3.57 9.10
C VAL A 19 -8.78 3.46 9.69
N MET A 20 -7.77 3.20 8.86
CA MET A 20 -6.38 3.12 9.30
C MET A 20 -5.78 4.49 9.66
N ALA A 21 -6.21 5.55 8.98
CA ALA A 21 -5.74 6.92 9.20
C ALA A 21 -6.54 7.68 10.29
N GLY A 22 -7.76 7.22 10.60
CA GLY A 22 -8.77 7.89 11.43
C GLY A 22 -9.86 8.60 10.61
N GLU A 23 -11.10 8.64 11.14
CA GLU A 23 -12.35 9.08 10.48
C GLU A 23 -12.37 10.50 9.87
N LYS A 24 -11.31 11.31 10.03
CA LYS A 24 -11.20 12.68 9.48
C LYS A 24 -9.91 12.92 8.70
N SER A 25 -9.25 11.85 8.28
CA SER A 25 -7.97 11.95 7.59
C SER A 25 -8.15 12.24 6.11
N ILE A 26 -7.38 13.22 5.63
CA ILE A 26 -7.36 13.59 4.21
C ILE A 26 -6.27 12.72 3.58
N LEU A 27 -6.70 11.80 2.73
CA LEU A 27 -5.83 10.87 2.02
C LEU A 27 -5.60 11.35 0.59
N HIS A 28 -4.33 11.31 0.19
CA HIS A 28 -3.91 11.60 -1.19
C HIS A 28 -3.31 10.33 -1.77
N GLU A 29 -3.85 9.84 -2.88
CA GLU A 29 -3.25 8.71 -3.58
C GLU A 29 -1.95 9.14 -4.27
N LEU A 30 -0.91 8.33 -4.14
CA LEU A 30 0.41 8.54 -4.72
C LEU A 30 0.77 7.39 -5.65
N ASP A 31 1.59 7.68 -6.66
CA ASP A 31 2.30 6.63 -7.40
C ASP A 31 3.50 6.17 -6.55
N PHE A 32 3.61 4.86 -6.32
CA PHE A 32 4.75 4.30 -5.60
C PHE A 32 6.08 4.57 -6.31
N GLN A 33 6.08 4.78 -7.63
CA GLN A 33 7.29 5.14 -8.37
C GLN A 33 7.91 6.45 -7.86
N ASP A 34 7.11 7.36 -7.33
CA ASP A 34 7.56 8.64 -6.77
C ASP A 34 7.99 8.54 -5.30
N VAL A 35 7.85 7.36 -4.69
CA VAL A 35 8.11 7.12 -3.28
C VAL A 35 9.37 6.29 -3.08
N ALA A 36 10.17 6.68 -2.10
CA ALA A 36 11.23 5.86 -1.54
C ALA A 36 10.91 5.51 -0.08
N ILE A 37 11.12 4.26 0.30
CA ILE A 37 10.88 3.76 1.66
C ILE A 37 12.17 3.21 2.27
N SER A 38 12.26 3.23 3.60
CA SER A 38 13.40 2.70 4.34
C SER A 38 13.42 1.16 4.32
N THR A 39 14.57 0.57 4.62
CA THR A 39 14.69 -0.89 4.82
C THR A 39 13.79 -1.39 5.93
N VAL A 40 13.59 -0.60 7.00
CA VAL A 40 12.68 -0.93 8.11
C VAL A 40 11.23 -1.05 7.62
N ALA A 41 10.81 -0.16 6.72
CA ALA A 41 9.50 -0.26 6.08
C ALA A 41 9.39 -1.51 5.20
N VAL A 42 10.42 -1.81 4.40
CA VAL A 42 10.47 -3.03 3.57
C VAL A 42 10.34 -4.29 4.42
N ASP A 43 11.04 -4.37 5.57
CA ASP A 43 10.93 -5.49 6.50
C ASP A 43 9.52 -5.63 7.08
N ALA A 44 8.85 -4.50 7.37
CA ALA A 44 7.47 -4.51 7.82
C ALA A 44 6.52 -5.05 6.73
N LEU A 45 6.68 -4.59 5.48
CA LEU A 45 5.93 -5.10 4.33
C LEU A 45 6.16 -6.60 4.15
N LYS A 46 7.39 -7.08 4.25
CA LYS A 46 7.75 -8.49 4.11
C LYS A 46 7.10 -9.37 5.19
N ARG A 47 7.12 -8.94 6.45
CA ARG A 47 6.44 -9.66 7.54
C ARG A 47 4.93 -9.72 7.33
N ALA A 48 4.33 -8.62 6.90
CA ALA A 48 2.91 -8.54 6.67
C ALA A 48 2.46 -9.35 5.44
N ALA A 49 3.16 -9.23 4.31
CA ALA A 49 2.91 -10.05 3.12
C ALA A 49 3.00 -11.54 3.46
N LYS A 50 4.04 -11.95 4.20
CA LYS A 50 4.17 -13.33 4.68
C LYS A 50 2.95 -13.77 5.50
N ALA A 51 2.52 -12.97 6.47
CA ALA A 51 1.35 -13.28 7.30
C ALA A 51 0.05 -13.36 6.49
N VAL A 52 -0.12 -12.50 5.48
CA VAL A 52 -1.27 -12.53 4.57
C VAL A 52 -1.22 -13.79 3.71
N MET A 53 -0.07 -14.11 3.12
CA MET A 53 0.11 -15.30 2.29
C MET A 53 -0.15 -16.59 3.07
N GLU A 54 0.42 -16.72 4.27
CA GLU A 54 0.22 -17.88 5.15
C GLU A 54 -1.25 -18.12 5.49
N LYS A 55 -2.02 -17.03 5.68
CA LYS A 55 -3.41 -17.12 6.13
C LYS A 55 -4.41 -17.23 5.00
N PHE A 56 -4.16 -16.59 3.86
CA PHE A 56 -5.17 -16.38 2.83
C PHE A 56 -4.82 -16.94 1.45
N LEU A 57 -3.57 -17.38 1.23
CA LEU A 57 -3.12 -17.90 -0.06
C LEU A 57 -2.59 -19.34 0.08
N PRO A 58 -3.48 -20.35 0.15
CA PRO A 58 -3.08 -21.75 0.27
C PRO A 58 -2.24 -22.18 -0.93
N GLY A 59 -1.14 -22.89 -0.67
CA GLY A 59 -0.19 -23.32 -1.71
C GLY A 59 0.83 -22.24 -2.12
N SER A 60 0.77 -21.04 -1.53
CA SER A 60 1.88 -20.09 -1.62
C SER A 60 3.13 -20.62 -0.91
N GLN A 61 4.29 -20.01 -1.19
CA GLN A 61 5.58 -20.30 -0.53
C GLN A 61 6.07 -19.04 0.20
N PRO A 62 5.44 -18.65 1.32
CA PRO A 62 5.73 -17.39 2.03
C PRO A 62 7.19 -17.29 2.49
N GLU A 63 7.85 -18.42 2.70
CA GLU A 63 9.26 -18.53 3.08
C GLU A 63 10.24 -18.11 1.96
N LYS A 64 9.79 -18.15 0.70
CA LYS A 64 10.59 -17.73 -0.47
C LYS A 64 10.30 -16.29 -0.91
N LEU A 65 9.45 -15.59 -0.17
CA LEU A 65 9.07 -14.22 -0.50
C LEU A 65 10.29 -13.30 -0.44
N THR A 66 10.60 -12.67 -1.57
CA THR A 66 11.66 -11.66 -1.65
C THR A 66 11.15 -10.29 -1.20
N GLU A 67 12.07 -9.37 -0.90
CA GLU A 67 11.73 -7.99 -0.56
C GLU A 67 10.99 -7.28 -1.70
N SER A 68 11.46 -7.44 -2.94
CA SER A 68 10.80 -6.85 -4.11
C SER A 68 9.37 -7.37 -4.30
N GLN A 69 9.13 -8.67 -4.05
CA GLN A 69 7.79 -9.24 -4.11
C GLN A 69 6.90 -8.76 -2.97
N ALA A 70 7.45 -8.62 -1.76
CA ALA A 70 6.72 -8.06 -0.64
C ALA A 70 6.30 -6.61 -0.88
N ILE A 71 7.18 -5.81 -1.49
CA ILE A 71 6.86 -4.45 -1.92
C ILE A 71 5.77 -4.50 -2.99
N ALA A 72 5.98 -5.27 -4.07
CA ALA A 72 5.02 -5.41 -5.17
C ALA A 72 3.61 -5.79 -4.70
N PHE A 73 3.51 -6.53 -3.59
CA PHE A 73 2.24 -6.93 -2.99
C PHE A 73 1.37 -5.75 -2.51
N PHE A 74 1.98 -4.64 -2.08
CA PHE A 74 1.29 -3.52 -1.40
C PHE A 74 1.32 -2.19 -2.18
N ILE A 75 1.95 -2.13 -3.35
CA ILE A 75 2.18 -0.87 -4.07
C ILE A 75 1.08 -0.49 -5.04
N ASP A 76 0.08 -1.36 -5.23
CA ASP A 76 -1.04 -1.07 -6.13
C ASP A 76 -1.87 0.13 -5.63
N ARG A 77 -1.91 0.36 -4.32
CA ARG A 77 -2.60 1.50 -3.70
C ARG A 77 -1.78 2.09 -2.56
N VAL A 78 -1.30 3.31 -2.76
CA VAL A 78 -0.46 4.03 -1.80
C VAL A 78 -1.13 5.36 -1.47
N PHE A 79 -1.42 5.58 -0.19
CA PHE A 79 -2.02 6.81 0.30
C PHE A 79 -1.04 7.56 1.18
N TRP A 80 -0.90 8.85 0.95
CA TRP A 80 -0.32 9.77 1.91
C TRP A 80 -1.42 10.36 2.78
N ASP A 81 -1.28 10.19 4.10
CA ASP A 81 -2.15 10.84 5.06
C ASP A 81 -1.62 12.23 5.41
N GLN A 82 -2.40 13.25 5.08
CA GLN A 82 -2.05 14.64 5.34
C GLN A 82 -1.91 14.95 6.84
N ASN A 83 -2.60 14.23 7.73
CA ASN A 83 -2.58 14.47 9.16
C ASN A 83 -1.34 13.87 9.81
N SER A 84 -1.12 12.57 9.67
CA SER A 84 0.05 11.89 10.27
C SER A 84 1.35 12.11 9.49
N LYS A 85 1.26 12.56 8.24
CA LYS A 85 2.36 12.60 7.27
C LYS A 85 2.93 11.20 6.97
N GLY A 86 2.23 10.13 7.34
CA GLY A 86 2.59 8.76 7.03
C GLY A 86 2.10 8.34 5.65
N LEU A 87 2.59 7.19 5.19
CA LEU A 87 1.97 6.46 4.08
C LEU A 87 1.10 5.34 4.61
N ILE A 88 0.15 4.92 3.80
CA ILE A 88 -0.65 3.72 3.97
C ILE A 88 -0.54 2.95 2.66
N LEU A 89 0.09 1.78 2.69
CA LEU A 89 0.22 0.92 1.52
C LEU A 89 -0.77 -0.23 1.67
N CYS A 90 -1.58 -0.48 0.65
CA CYS A 90 -2.65 -1.48 0.71
C CYS A 90 -2.46 -2.58 -0.35
N ALA A 91 -2.77 -3.80 0.04
CA ALA A 91 -2.82 -4.97 -0.82
C ALA A 91 -4.25 -5.52 -0.84
N ASP A 92 -4.76 -5.81 -2.02
CA ASP A 92 -6.07 -6.45 -2.20
C ASP A 92 -5.88 -7.95 -2.46
N VAL A 93 -6.43 -8.77 -1.57
CA VAL A 93 -6.34 -10.23 -1.66
C VAL A 93 -7.74 -10.82 -1.55
N ALA A 94 -8.19 -11.43 -2.64
CA ALA A 94 -9.57 -11.89 -2.81
C ALA A 94 -10.57 -10.74 -2.58
N THR A 95 -11.32 -10.78 -1.48
CA THR A 95 -12.34 -9.77 -1.13
C THR A 95 -11.94 -8.98 0.12
N ARG A 96 -10.63 -8.85 0.39
CA ARG A 96 -10.11 -8.19 1.60
C ARG A 96 -8.95 -7.28 1.23
N SER A 97 -8.95 -6.09 1.81
CA SER A 97 -7.80 -5.18 1.75
C SER A 97 -6.99 -5.27 3.03
N PHE A 98 -5.67 -5.30 2.87
CA PHE A 98 -4.71 -5.29 3.96
C PHE A 98 -3.87 -4.03 3.81
N CYS A 99 -3.98 -3.10 4.75
CA CYS A 99 -3.27 -1.84 4.72
C CYS A 99 -2.22 -1.76 5.83
N ILE A 100 -1.04 -1.23 5.49
CA ILE A 100 0.10 -1.09 6.39
C ILE A 100 0.47 0.39 6.48
N PRO A 101 0.43 0.98 7.69
CA PRO A 101 0.91 2.33 7.89
C PRO A 101 2.44 2.34 7.94
N ILE A 102 3.05 3.25 7.18
CA ILE A 102 4.48 3.55 7.18
C ILE A 102 4.66 4.95 7.79
N PRO A 103 5.30 5.05 8.97
CA PRO A 103 5.56 6.33 9.63
C PRO A 103 6.35 7.30 8.76
N SER A 104 6.15 8.60 8.97
CA SER A 104 6.76 9.68 8.18
C SER A 104 8.29 9.65 8.09
N HIS A 105 8.98 9.07 9.07
CA HIS A 105 10.45 8.95 9.09
C HIS A 105 10.98 7.72 8.33
N HIS A 106 10.09 6.94 7.70
CA HIS A 106 10.44 5.74 6.93
C HIS A 106 10.10 5.85 5.45
N TRP A 107 9.74 7.04 4.97
CA TRP A 107 9.52 7.29 3.55
C TRP A 107 9.86 8.73 3.16
N HIS A 108 10.06 8.97 1.87
CA HIS A 108 10.16 10.30 1.28
C HIS A 108 9.74 10.27 -0.20
N MET A 109 9.37 11.42 -0.75
CA MET A 109 9.25 11.55 -2.21
C MET A 109 10.64 11.56 -2.85
N LYS A 110 10.79 10.86 -3.97
CA LYS A 110 11.97 10.96 -4.82
C LYS A 110 12.00 12.36 -5.43
N THR A 111 13.16 13.01 -5.37
CA THR A 111 13.37 14.36 -5.91
C THR A 111 13.63 14.36 -7.41
N ASP A 112 13.85 13.20 -8.02
CA ASP A 112 14.15 13.05 -9.43
C ASP A 112 12.94 12.46 -10.16
N LEU A 113 12.05 13.34 -10.64
CA LEU A 113 10.90 12.98 -11.49
C LEU A 113 11.32 12.77 -12.97
N GLY A 114 12.61 12.60 -13.24
CA GLY A 114 13.15 12.63 -14.59
C GLY A 114 13.26 14.06 -15.09
N THR A 115 14.49 14.48 -15.38
CA THR A 115 14.69 15.73 -16.11
C THR A 115 14.18 15.49 -17.54
N ILE A 116 13.07 16.13 -17.94
CA ILE A 116 12.71 16.22 -19.36
C ILE A 116 13.81 17.08 -20.02
N GLN A 117 14.74 16.43 -20.72
CA GLN A 117 15.66 17.08 -21.65
C GLN A 117 15.06 17.12 -23.06
#